data_AF-A0A959UW73-F1
#
_entry.id   AF-A0A959UW73-F1
#
_cell.length_a   1.000
_cell.length_b   1.000
_cell.length_c   1.000
_cell.angle_alpha   90.00
_cell.angle_beta   90.00
_cell.angle_gamma   90.00
#
_symmetry.space_group_name_H-M   'P 1'
#
loop_
_entity.id
_entity.type
_entity.pdbx_description
1 polymer ?
#
loop_
_entity_poly.entity_id
_entity_poly.type
_entity_poly.pdbx_seq_one_letter_code
_entity_poly.pdbx_strand_id
1 'polypeptide(L)'
;PYSNEVFRAAAEDLLAFHTLATGGSVKLIVLDLDDTLWGGVVGDDGWENLRLGGHDAIGESFVDFQRTLKGLKERGIMLAIASKNDREVALEAMDKHPEMVLERSDFVAMRIDWNDKPGNIADMVRELNIGAQSVLFIDDNPVERSR
;
A
#
# COMPACT_ATOMS: atom_id res chain seq x y z
N PRO A 1 16.99 0.29 -14.73
CA PRO A 1 17.61 -1.03 -14.46
C PRO A 1 18.39 -1.16 -13.12
N TYR A 2 18.19 -0.25 -12.15
CA TYR A 2 18.75 -0.39 -10.78
C TYR A 2 17.70 -0.23 -9.67
N SER A 3 16.43 0.04 -10.02
CA SER A 3 15.35 0.30 -9.06
C SER A 3 14.93 -0.96 -8.32
N ASN A 4 14.74 -2.07 -9.04
CA ASN A 4 14.10 -3.26 -8.49
C ASN A 4 14.90 -3.94 -7.35
N GLU A 5 16.24 -3.97 -7.44
CA GLU A 5 17.08 -4.55 -6.37
C GLU A 5 17.15 -3.65 -5.14
N VAL A 6 17.22 -2.32 -5.34
CA VAL A 6 17.28 -1.35 -4.25
C VAL A 6 15.94 -1.30 -3.49
N PHE A 7 14.81 -1.29 -4.20
CA PHE A 7 13.49 -1.34 -3.56
C PHE A 7 13.22 -2.68 -2.88
N ARG A 8 13.65 -3.79 -3.47
CA ARG A 8 13.57 -5.10 -2.82
C ARG A 8 14.39 -5.14 -1.54
N ALA A 9 15.65 -4.66 -1.58
CA ALA A 9 16.50 -4.60 -0.41
C ALA A 9 15.91 -3.69 0.67
N ALA A 10 15.35 -2.52 0.30
CA ALA A 10 14.70 -1.62 1.24
C ALA A 10 13.44 -2.24 1.88
N ALA A 11 12.64 -2.97 1.10
CA ALA A 11 11.47 -3.69 1.62
C ALA A 11 11.89 -4.84 2.54
N GLU A 12 12.93 -5.59 2.18
CA GLU A 12 13.51 -6.64 3.03
C GLU A 12 14.10 -6.08 4.33
N ASP A 13 14.77 -4.93 4.27
CA ASP A 13 15.32 -4.23 5.43
C ASP A 13 14.21 -3.69 6.34
N LEU A 14 13.10 -3.18 5.79
CA LEU A 14 11.91 -2.77 6.56
C LEU A 14 11.27 -3.96 7.26
N LEU A 15 11.12 -5.09 6.56
CA LEU A 15 10.57 -6.32 7.13
C LEU A 15 11.51 -6.92 8.18
N ALA A 16 12.83 -6.87 7.94
CA ALA A 16 13.84 -7.31 8.88
C ALA A 16 13.87 -6.43 10.12
N PHE A 17 13.80 -5.11 9.97
CA PHE A 17 13.71 -4.15 11.07
C PHE A 17 12.44 -4.38 11.90
N HIS A 18 11.28 -4.54 11.25
CA HIS A 18 10.03 -4.89 11.93
C HIS A 18 10.15 -6.20 12.70
N THR A 19 10.73 -7.22 12.07
CA THR A 19 10.96 -8.55 12.70
C THR A 19 11.90 -8.45 13.89
N LEU A 20 12.96 -7.66 13.78
CA LEU A 20 13.93 -7.39 14.86
C LEU A 20 13.31 -6.60 16.01
N ALA A 21 12.43 -5.65 15.72
CA ALA A 21 11.78 -4.79 16.71
C ALA A 21 10.63 -5.50 17.46
N THR A 22 9.92 -6.41 16.79
CA THR A 22 8.69 -7.03 17.33
C THR A 22 8.84 -8.52 17.68
N GLY A 23 9.91 -9.18 17.23
CA GLY A 23 10.16 -10.61 17.44
C GLY A 23 9.26 -11.53 16.60
N GLY A 24 8.53 -11.02 15.61
CA GLY A 24 7.59 -11.78 14.77
C GLY A 24 7.65 -11.40 13.29
N SER A 25 7.14 -12.27 12.42
CA SER A 25 7.04 -12.00 11.00
C SER A 25 5.84 -11.10 10.66
N VAL A 26 6.00 -10.24 9.65
CA VAL A 26 4.89 -9.50 9.04
C VAL A 26 3.99 -10.48 8.29
N LYS A 27 2.68 -10.38 8.52
CA LYS A 27 1.62 -11.20 7.91
C LYS A 27 0.63 -10.36 7.10
N LEU A 28 0.51 -9.07 7.42
CA LEU A 28 -0.36 -8.13 6.74
C LEU A 28 0.39 -6.82 6.50
N ILE A 29 0.31 -6.31 5.27
CA ILE A 29 0.72 -4.95 4.93
C ILE A 29 -0.55 -4.15 4.63
N VAL A 30 -0.76 -3.07 5.37
CA VAL A 30 -1.85 -2.12 5.15
C VAL A 30 -1.27 -0.89 4.46
N LEU A 31 -1.88 -0.51 3.34
CA LEU A 31 -1.38 0.50 2.42
C LEU A 31 -2.36 1.68 2.35
N ASP A 32 -1.83 2.90 2.32
CA ASP A 32 -2.56 4.03 1.75
C ASP A 32 -2.60 3.95 0.21
N LEU A 33 -3.33 4.87 -0.43
CA LEU A 33 -3.46 4.99 -1.88
C LEU A 33 -2.67 6.17 -2.43
N ASP A 34 -3.16 7.39 -2.18
CA ASP A 34 -2.54 8.63 -2.67
C ASP A 34 -1.13 8.78 -2.12
N ASP A 35 -0.22 9.22 -2.99
CA ASP A 35 1.23 9.32 -2.75
C ASP A 35 1.92 8.05 -2.21
N THR A 36 1.24 6.90 -2.20
CA THR A 36 1.73 5.60 -1.71
C THR A 36 1.74 4.53 -2.79
N LEU A 37 0.61 4.27 -3.46
CA LEU A 37 0.54 3.32 -4.59
C LEU A 37 0.68 4.02 -5.95
N TRP A 38 0.43 5.32 -6.00
CA TRP A 38 0.64 6.22 -7.13
C TRP A 38 1.02 7.59 -6.60
N GLY A 39 1.55 8.47 -7.45
CA GLY A 39 1.80 9.86 -7.07
C GLY A 39 0.64 10.77 -7.43
N GLY A 40 0.31 11.71 -6.54
CA GLY A 40 -0.83 12.62 -6.69
C GLY A 40 -2.04 12.20 -5.87
N VAL A 41 -3.04 13.09 -5.83
CA VAL A 41 -4.26 12.94 -5.05
C VAL A 41 -5.42 12.69 -6.01
N VAL A 42 -5.92 11.45 -6.07
CA VAL A 42 -6.91 11.06 -7.09
C VAL A 42 -8.20 11.88 -7.05
N GLY A 43 -8.63 12.31 -5.86
CA GLY A 43 -9.82 13.15 -5.70
C GLY A 43 -9.68 14.55 -6.33
N ASP A 44 -8.44 15.06 -6.43
CA ASP A 44 -8.15 16.39 -6.98
C ASP A 44 -7.71 16.30 -8.44
N ASP A 45 -6.84 15.33 -8.75
CA ASP A 45 -6.16 15.23 -10.05
C ASP A 45 -6.97 14.40 -11.08
N GLY A 46 -7.81 13.47 -10.60
CA GLY A 46 -8.45 12.45 -11.44
C GLY A 46 -7.47 11.34 -11.85
N TRP A 47 -8.01 10.14 -12.13
CA TRP A 47 -7.18 8.95 -12.35
C TRP A 47 -6.26 9.07 -13.57
N GLU A 48 -6.64 9.83 -14.60
CA GLU A 48 -5.86 10.03 -15.83
C GLU A 48 -4.55 10.79 -15.59
N ASN A 49 -4.48 11.59 -14.52
CA ASN A 49 -3.35 12.48 -14.23
C ASN A 49 -2.45 11.97 -13.09
N LEU A 50 -2.75 10.79 -12.54
CA LEU A 50 -1.92 10.17 -11.52
C LEU A 50 -0.54 9.80 -12.08
N ARG A 51 0.48 9.94 -11.25
CA ARG A 51 1.86 9.58 -11.60
C ARG A 51 2.07 8.11 -11.30
N LEU A 52 1.84 7.27 -12.30
CA LEU A 52 2.04 5.83 -12.21
C LEU A 52 2.56 5.28 -13.55
N GLY A 53 3.77 4.73 -13.54
CA GLY A 53 4.45 4.19 -14.73
C GLY A 53 4.85 5.25 -15.77
N GLY A 54 4.89 4.82 -17.04
CA GLY A 54 5.25 5.67 -18.18
C GLY A 54 6.72 6.10 -18.23
N HIS A 55 7.02 7.15 -19.01
CA HIS A 55 8.37 7.75 -19.11
C HIS A 55 8.64 8.77 -17.98
N ASP A 56 8.12 8.54 -16.77
CA ASP A 56 8.38 9.34 -15.57
C ASP A 56 9.10 8.49 -14.52
N ALA A 57 10.30 8.90 -14.12
CA ALA A 57 11.10 8.16 -13.14
C ALA A 57 10.37 7.98 -11.79
N ILE A 58 9.53 8.96 -11.41
CA ILE A 58 8.72 8.85 -10.19
C ILE A 58 7.59 7.84 -10.40
N GLY A 59 6.85 7.94 -11.51
CA GLY A 59 5.81 6.97 -11.87
C GLY A 59 6.33 5.53 -11.94
N GLU A 60 7.50 5.31 -12.56
CA GLU A 60 8.16 4.00 -12.61
C GLU A 60 8.45 3.43 -11.21
N SER A 61 8.80 4.29 -10.25
CA SER A 61 9.09 3.86 -8.88
C SER A 61 7.86 3.32 -8.15
N PHE A 62 6.67 3.90 -8.38
CA PHE A 62 5.41 3.38 -7.85
C PHE A 62 5.06 2.02 -8.46
N VAL A 63 5.28 1.84 -9.77
CA VAL A 63 5.07 0.54 -10.42
C VAL A 63 5.99 -0.54 -9.82
N ASP A 64 7.26 -0.22 -9.61
CA ASP A 64 8.21 -1.15 -9.00
C ASP A 64 7.87 -1.46 -7.52
N PHE A 65 7.36 -0.46 -6.79
CA PHE A 65 6.84 -0.67 -5.44
C PHE A 65 5.64 -1.63 -5.43
N GLN A 66 4.66 -1.41 -6.31
CA GLN A 66 3.52 -2.32 -6.47
C GLN A 66 3.94 -3.76 -6.85
N ARG A 67 4.92 -3.92 -7.75
CA ARG A 67 5.49 -5.23 -8.09
C ARG A 67 6.14 -5.91 -6.88
N THR A 68 6.82 -5.14 -6.04
CA THR A 68 7.41 -5.65 -4.79
C THR A 68 6.34 -6.16 -3.83
N LEU A 69 5.26 -5.39 -3.64
CA LEU A 69 4.11 -5.80 -2.85
C LEU A 69 3.43 -7.06 -3.40
N LYS A 70 3.25 -7.16 -4.73
CA LYS A 70 2.70 -8.35 -5.38
C LYS A 70 3.56 -9.59 -5.13
N GLY A 71 4.88 -9.46 -5.22
CA GLY A 71 5.82 -10.54 -4.87
C GLY A 71 5.81 -10.91 -3.38
N LEU A 72 5.55 -9.98 -2.47
CA LEU A 72 5.33 -10.29 -1.05
C LEU A 72 4.02 -11.05 -0.84
N LYS A 73 2.96 -10.68 -1.57
CA LYS A 73 1.67 -11.38 -1.56
C LYS A 73 1.79 -12.82 -2.03
N GLU A 74 2.53 -13.06 -3.12
CA GLU A 74 2.82 -14.41 -3.61
C GLU A 74 3.58 -15.28 -2.59
N ARG A 75 4.30 -14.67 -1.65
CA ARG A 75 4.99 -15.33 -0.53
C ARG A 75 4.12 -15.51 0.72
N GLY A 76 2.83 -15.18 0.64
CA GLY A 76 1.85 -15.40 1.70
C GLY A 76 1.60 -14.22 2.63
N ILE A 77 2.14 -13.03 2.32
CA ILE A 77 1.81 -11.80 3.06
C ILE A 77 0.49 -11.24 2.53
N MET A 78 -0.47 -10.95 3.40
CA MET A 78 -1.72 -10.33 2.98
C MET A 78 -1.52 -8.84 2.71
N LEU A 79 -2.28 -8.30 1.75
CA LEU A 79 -2.34 -6.87 1.47
C LEU A 79 -3.73 -6.35 1.83
N ALA A 80 -3.80 -5.15 2.38
CA ALA A 80 -5.05 -4.43 2.57
C ALA A 80 -4.88 -2.93 2.31
N ILE A 81 -6.00 -2.25 2.07
CA ILE A 81 -6.04 -0.79 1.86
C ILE A 81 -6.70 -0.13 3.07
N ALA A 82 -6.07 0.90 3.61
CA ALA A 82 -6.69 1.88 4.49
C ALA A 82 -6.36 3.27 3.95
N SER A 83 -7.34 3.98 3.39
CA SER A 83 -7.14 5.28 2.75
C SER A 83 -8.32 6.22 2.99
N LYS A 84 -8.03 7.52 3.13
CA LYS A 84 -9.05 8.56 3.24
C LYS A 84 -9.37 9.09 1.84
N ASN A 85 -10.37 8.49 1.22
CA ASN A 85 -10.76 8.83 -0.15
C ASN A 85 -12.26 8.60 -0.40
N ASP A 86 -12.76 9.10 -1.53
CA ASP A 86 -14.01 8.60 -2.07
C ASP A 86 -13.80 7.21 -2.67
N ARG A 87 -14.63 6.25 -2.24
CA ARG A 87 -14.46 4.85 -2.61
C ARG A 87 -14.64 4.61 -4.10
N GLU A 88 -15.57 5.30 -4.74
CA GLU A 88 -15.85 5.08 -6.17
C GLU A 88 -14.71 5.65 -7.01
N VAL A 89 -14.23 6.84 -6.66
CA VAL A 89 -13.09 7.51 -7.33
C VAL A 89 -11.81 6.68 -7.21
N ALA A 90 -11.48 6.22 -6.01
CA ALA A 90 -10.28 5.42 -5.77
C ALA A 90 -10.32 4.06 -6.51
N LEU A 91 -11.47 3.39 -6.51
CA LEU A 91 -11.63 2.12 -7.21
C LEU A 91 -11.61 2.31 -8.73
N GLU A 92 -12.17 3.41 -9.24
CA GLU A 92 -12.07 3.77 -10.65
C GLU A 92 -10.61 3.91 -11.08
N ALA A 93 -9.77 4.58 -10.28
CA ALA A 93 -8.34 4.69 -10.58
C ALA A 93 -7.63 3.33 -10.62
N MET A 94 -7.88 2.48 -9.61
CA MET A 94 -7.33 1.12 -9.59
C MET A 94 -7.75 0.29 -10.82
N ASP A 95 -9.00 0.43 -11.25
CA ASP A 95 -9.57 -0.40 -12.32
C ASP A 95 -9.22 0.13 -13.72
N LYS A 96 -8.99 1.45 -13.88
CA LYS A 96 -8.76 2.09 -15.20
C LYS A 96 -7.32 2.43 -15.51
N HIS A 97 -6.47 2.68 -14.51
CA HIS A 97 -5.11 3.15 -14.78
C HIS A 97 -4.27 2.02 -15.45
N PRO A 98 -3.76 2.22 -16.68
CA PRO A 98 -3.14 1.13 -17.46
C PRO A 98 -1.85 0.57 -16.85
N GLU A 99 -1.14 1.39 -16.08
CA GLU A 99 0.10 1.01 -15.39
C GLU A 99 -0.14 0.44 -13.96
N MET A 100 -1.40 0.27 -13.55
CA MET A 100 -1.72 -0.35 -12.26
C MET A 100 -1.32 -1.84 -12.25
N VAL A 101 -0.57 -2.25 -11.23
CA VAL A 101 -0.06 -3.63 -11.11
C VAL A 101 -0.86 -4.44 -10.10
N LEU A 102 -1.26 -3.80 -9.00
CA LEU A 102 -2.12 -4.43 -7.99
C LEU A 102 -3.59 -4.29 -8.38
N GLU A 103 -4.28 -5.42 -8.38
CA GLU A 103 -5.71 -5.48 -8.68
C GLU A 103 -6.51 -5.52 -7.37
N ARG A 104 -7.80 -5.21 -7.43
CA ARG A 104 -8.69 -5.28 -6.26
C ARG A 104 -8.69 -6.65 -5.58
N SER A 105 -8.52 -7.72 -6.35
CA SER A 105 -8.41 -9.10 -5.86
C SER A 105 -7.08 -9.42 -5.17
N ASP A 106 -6.09 -8.53 -5.21
CA ASP A 106 -4.85 -8.69 -4.46
C ASP A 106 -5.02 -8.32 -2.97
N PHE A 107 -6.10 -7.61 -2.61
CA PHE A 107 -6.35 -7.13 -1.26
C PHE A 107 -7.39 -7.98 -0.53
N VAL A 108 -7.07 -8.39 0.70
CA VAL A 108 -7.99 -9.16 1.56
C VAL A 108 -9.04 -8.28 2.24
N ALA A 109 -8.75 -6.99 2.37
CA ALA A 109 -9.64 -5.99 2.94
C ALA A 109 -9.33 -4.60 2.37
N MET A 110 -10.36 -3.76 2.25
CA MET A 110 -10.23 -2.36 1.84
C MET A 110 -11.15 -1.50 2.72
N ARG A 111 -10.58 -0.44 3.29
CA ARG A 111 -11.27 0.66 3.96
C ARG A 111 -10.89 1.95 3.23
N ILE A 112 -11.80 2.41 2.38
CA ILE A 112 -11.62 3.61 1.57
C ILE A 112 -12.82 4.50 1.89
N ASP A 113 -12.62 5.35 2.90
CA ASP A 113 -13.66 6.20 3.46
C ASP A 113 -13.02 7.29 4.33
N TRP A 114 -13.82 8.25 4.76
CA TRP A 114 -13.38 9.38 5.56
C TRP A 114 -13.38 9.12 7.08
N ASN A 115 -13.52 7.86 7.52
CA ASN A 115 -13.48 7.54 8.94
C ASN A 115 -12.05 7.64 9.50
N ASP A 116 -11.93 7.52 10.83
CA ASP A 116 -10.63 7.51 11.49
C ASP A 116 -9.80 6.31 11.02
N LYS A 117 -8.60 6.59 10.51
CA LYS A 117 -7.72 5.62 9.88
C LYS A 117 -7.20 4.57 10.88
N PRO A 118 -6.70 4.96 12.07
CA PRO A 118 -6.38 3.99 13.13
C PRO A 118 -7.55 3.08 13.50
N GLY A 119 -8.77 3.62 13.64
CA GLY A 119 -9.98 2.84 13.89
C GLY A 119 -10.24 1.79 12.80
N ASN A 120 -10.23 2.22 11.53
CA ASN A 120 -10.39 1.33 10.38
C ASN A 120 -9.35 0.20 10.35
N ILE A 121 -8.10 0.52 10.66
CA ILE A 121 -7.01 -0.47 10.71
C ILE A 121 -7.24 -1.44 11.87
N ALA A 122 -7.57 -0.95 13.06
CA ALA A 122 -7.81 -1.79 14.24
C ALA A 122 -8.98 -2.77 14.02
N ASP A 123 -10.05 -2.30 13.39
CA ASP A 123 -11.22 -3.13 13.07
C ASP A 123 -10.86 -4.19 12.02
N MET A 124 -10.13 -3.82 10.97
CA MET A 124 -9.67 -4.73 9.94
C MET A 124 -8.73 -5.81 10.49
N VAL A 125 -7.78 -5.44 11.34
CA VAL A 125 -6.85 -6.38 11.99
C VAL A 125 -7.60 -7.38 12.88
N ARG A 126 -8.65 -6.92 13.56
CA ARG A 126 -9.54 -7.78 14.36
C ARG A 126 -10.36 -8.73 13.50
N GLU A 127 -10.95 -8.23 12.41
CA GLU A 127 -11.73 -9.03 11.45
C GLU A 127 -10.89 -10.15 10.82
N LEU A 128 -9.64 -9.84 10.47
CA LEU A 128 -8.69 -10.79 9.89
C LEU A 128 -8.03 -11.73 10.92
N ASN A 129 -8.29 -11.51 12.22
CA ASN A 129 -7.71 -12.26 13.33
C ASN A 129 -6.16 -12.30 13.30
N ILE A 130 -5.54 -11.14 13.03
CA ILE A 130 -4.09 -10.97 12.95
C ILE A 130 -3.62 -10.25 14.22
N GLY A 131 -2.49 -10.69 14.79
CA GLY A 131 -1.86 -9.95 15.89
C GLY A 131 -1.30 -8.62 15.37
N ALA A 132 -1.56 -7.52 16.06
CA ALA A 132 -1.10 -6.18 15.66
C ALA A 132 0.41 -6.09 15.42
N GLN A 133 1.21 -6.89 16.16
CA GLN A 133 2.66 -7.00 15.99
C GLN A 133 3.09 -7.63 14.65
N SER A 134 2.17 -8.24 13.89
CA SER A 134 2.42 -8.81 12.56
C SER A 134 1.87 -7.93 11.43
N VAL A 135 1.50 -6.69 11.74
CA VAL A 135 0.95 -5.74 10.77
C VAL A 135 2.00 -4.65 10.49
N LEU A 136 2.27 -4.41 9.21
CA LEU A 136 3.07 -3.28 8.74
C LEU A 136 2.13 -2.27 8.08
N PHE A 137 2.28 -1.00 8.43
CA PHE A 137 1.54 0.09 7.81
C PHE A 137 2.48 0.94 6.94
N ILE A 138 2.07 1.23 5.71
CA ILE A 138 2.83 2.07 4.78
C ILE A 138 1.92 3.20 4.29
N ASP A 139 2.37 4.41 4.55
CA ASP A 139 1.68 5.67 4.33
C ASP A 139 2.75 6.76 4.17
N ASP A 140 2.58 7.67 3.20
CA ASP A 140 3.50 8.78 2.94
C ASP A 140 3.38 9.90 3.99
N ASN A 141 2.23 10.00 4.67
CA ASN A 141 1.93 11.01 5.66
C ASN A 141 2.59 10.70 7.03
N PRO A 142 3.54 11.53 7.48
CA PRO A 142 4.24 11.32 8.76
C PRO A 142 3.33 11.37 9.99
N VAL A 143 2.18 12.06 9.93
CA VAL A 143 1.24 12.17 11.05
C VAL A 143 0.50 10.86 11.26
N GLU A 144 0.05 10.23 10.17
CA GLU A 144 -0.66 8.94 10.21
C GLU A 144 0.31 7.80 10.61
N ARG A 145 1.61 7.87 10.25
CA ARG A 145 2.62 6.89 10.69
C ARG A 145 2.92 6.88 12.20
N SER A 146 2.65 7.98 12.91
CA SER A 146 3.02 8.15 14.33
C SER A 146 1.92 7.80 15.33
N ARG A 147 0.75 7.38 14.85
CA ARG A 147 -0.46 7.09 15.64
C ARG A 147 -0.70 5.60 15.76
#